data_AF-A0A849NG20-F1
#
_entry.id   AF-A0A849NG20-F1
#
_cell.length_a   1.000
_cell.length_b   1.000
_cell.length_c   1.000
_cell.angle_alpha   90.00
_cell.angle_beta   90.00
_cell.angle_gamma   90.00
#
_symmetry.space_group_name_H-M   'P 1'
#
loop_
_entity.id
_entity.type
_entity.pdbx_description
1 polymer ?
#
loop_
_entity_poly.entity_id
_entity_poly.type
_entity_poly.pdbx_seq_one_letter_code
_entity_poly.pdbx_strand_id
1 'polypeptide(L)'
;MQKYVLLSVMLVIITTSITAQVNFFNQRDFADAFGRACGKIKNLPNEPISQPNTQNAYSAVIIGQHEYPGYGVVEVLTIKQPAVILNYGNRFEYAMLTQVVPAEFQKRIFEEIKDFKNDFIEEYDDINAAWTIVNNQIAITANYIYNDADGGDIQNRLAFLMRFSQRLVTEILKETESAKNDRRDDLEDSSLSYLSRLDLNCLMPREEFENWTMEDSEAIEGAYGYTLREIDVEVKNYGSRIEFIYEDFLPDDISDDNTKKIIKKLSAAANDYQLEGNPELEIFVPEYFTGNICVKAIYKFNNSFTGDDLKDYFEDFMEDFLNEMDKEFDDIVDEIEG
;
A
#
# COMPACT_ATOMS: atom_id res chain seq x y z
N MET A 1 -6.66 13.47 3.32
CA MET A 1 -8.07 13.23 3.72
C MET A 1 -8.23 11.97 4.58
N GLN A 2 -7.59 10.83 4.24
CA GLN A 2 -7.63 9.56 5.00
C GLN A 2 -7.26 9.62 6.49
N LYS A 3 -6.23 10.38 6.89
CA LYS A 3 -5.81 10.48 8.31
C LYS A 3 -6.92 11.00 9.24
N TYR A 4 -7.74 11.94 8.77
CA TYR A 4 -8.84 12.51 9.55
C TYR A 4 -10.05 11.58 9.63
N VAL A 5 -10.29 10.77 8.59
CA VAL A 5 -11.37 9.76 8.57
C VAL A 5 -11.05 8.63 9.54
N LEU A 6 -9.81 8.12 9.55
CA LEU A 6 -9.40 7.05 10.47
C LEU A 6 -9.48 7.48 11.95
N LEU A 7 -9.01 8.71 12.25
CA LEU A 7 -9.11 9.28 13.60
C LEU A 7 -10.58 9.40 14.04
N SER A 8 -11.47 9.82 13.13
CA SER A 8 -12.90 9.96 13.38
C SER A 8 -13.58 8.63 13.65
N VAL A 9 -13.22 7.56 12.91
CA VAL A 9 -13.76 6.20 13.13
C VAL A 9 -13.30 5.63 14.47
N MET A 10 -12.02 5.79 14.84
CA MET A 10 -11.54 5.37 16.17
C MET A 10 -12.23 6.14 17.30
N LEU A 11 -12.49 7.43 17.10
CA LEU A 11 -13.23 8.27 18.06
C LEU A 11 -14.69 7.86 18.22
N VAL A 12 -15.35 7.36 17.16
CA VAL A 12 -16.73 6.85 17.23
C VAL A 12 -16.81 5.57 18.08
N ILE A 13 -15.83 4.65 17.95
CA ILE A 13 -15.76 3.41 18.74
C ILE A 13 -15.65 3.71 20.25
N ILE A 14 -15.05 4.84 20.62
CA ILE A 14 -14.80 5.24 22.00
C ILE A 14 -16.05 5.83 22.71
N THR A 15 -17.18 6.06 22.03
CA THR A 15 -18.28 6.83 22.65
C THR A 15 -19.30 6.03 23.46
N THR A 16 -19.19 6.14 24.79
CA THR A 16 -20.33 6.61 25.62
C THR A 16 -19.88 7.88 26.34
N SER A 17 -20.74 8.90 26.37
CA SER A 17 -20.42 10.27 26.79
C SER A 17 -19.94 10.33 28.24
N ILE A 18 -18.64 10.52 28.46
CA ILE A 18 -18.09 10.66 29.81
C ILE A 18 -17.22 11.91 29.88
N THR A 19 -17.62 12.83 30.76
CA THR A 19 -16.99 14.12 30.98
C THR A 19 -15.66 13.95 31.70
N ALA A 20 -14.60 14.62 31.24
CA ALA A 20 -13.33 14.71 31.97
C ALA A 20 -13.55 15.13 33.44
N GLN A 21 -12.88 14.45 34.36
CA GLN A 21 -12.95 14.78 35.79
C GLN A 21 -11.78 15.67 36.18
N VAL A 22 -12.03 16.67 37.02
CA VAL A 22 -11.11 17.80 37.19
C VAL A 22 -9.91 17.50 38.11
N ASN A 23 -9.93 16.47 38.99
CA ASN A 23 -9.09 16.50 40.20
C ASN A 23 -8.42 15.18 40.68
N PHE A 24 -8.14 14.17 39.86
CA PHE A 24 -7.51 12.94 40.36
C PHE A 24 -6.03 12.75 39.95
N PHE A 25 -5.69 12.88 38.66
CA PHE A 25 -4.30 12.84 38.18
C PHE A 25 -3.99 14.08 37.33
N ASN A 26 -2.91 14.81 37.62
CA ASN A 26 -2.61 16.07 36.93
C ASN A 26 -2.18 15.83 35.48
N GLN A 27 -2.66 16.68 34.55
CA GLN A 27 -2.29 16.68 33.13
C GLN A 27 -0.78 16.55 32.89
N ARG A 28 0.03 17.22 33.73
CA ARG A 28 1.49 17.16 33.64
C ARG A 28 2.03 15.77 33.92
N ASP A 29 1.52 15.11 34.96
CA ASP A 29 2.00 13.79 35.37
C ASP A 29 1.65 12.73 34.32
N PHE A 30 0.47 12.87 33.67
CA PHE A 30 0.11 12.01 32.54
C PHE A 30 1.01 12.24 31.33
N ALA A 31 1.29 13.51 30.98
CA ALA A 31 2.20 13.83 29.88
C ALA A 31 3.60 13.24 30.12
N ASP A 32 4.11 13.32 31.35
CA ASP A 32 5.39 12.73 31.74
C ASP A 32 5.36 11.19 31.70
N ALA A 33 4.26 10.55 32.11
CA ALA A 33 4.08 9.10 32.00
C ALA A 33 4.01 8.64 30.54
N PHE A 34 3.26 9.35 29.70
CA PHE A 34 3.16 9.11 28.25
C PHE A 34 4.52 9.28 27.57
N GLY A 35 5.24 10.38 27.82
CA GLY A 35 6.57 10.61 27.25
C GLY A 35 7.56 9.51 27.64
N ARG A 36 7.51 9.04 28.89
CA ARG A 36 8.32 7.91 29.35
C ARG A 36 7.88 6.56 28.77
N ALA A 37 6.61 6.40 28.42
CA ALA A 37 6.12 5.21 27.71
C ALA A 37 6.61 5.20 26.26
N CYS A 38 6.54 6.34 25.57
CA CYS A 38 7.09 6.50 24.22
C CYS A 38 8.62 6.29 24.21
N GLY A 39 9.35 6.80 25.20
CA GLY A 39 10.80 6.59 25.32
C GLY A 39 11.22 5.14 25.53
N LYS A 40 10.30 4.25 25.95
CA LYS A 40 10.53 2.80 26.03
C LYS A 40 10.40 2.10 24.67
N ILE A 41 10.00 2.81 23.62
CA ILE A 41 9.64 2.24 22.32
C ILE A 41 10.51 2.87 21.24
N LYS A 42 11.18 2.02 20.47
CA LYS A 42 12.05 2.48 19.38
C LYS A 42 11.19 3.10 18.27
N ASN A 43 11.61 4.26 17.77
CA ASN A 43 11.01 4.94 16.63
C ASN A 43 9.49 5.15 16.76
N LEU A 44 9.05 5.80 17.84
CA LEU A 44 7.63 6.09 18.07
C LEU A 44 7.34 7.61 18.03
N PRO A 45 7.15 8.20 16.83
CA PRO A 45 6.69 9.57 16.70
C PRO A 45 5.38 9.75 17.44
N ASN A 46 5.24 10.86 18.16
CA ASN A 46 4.01 11.19 18.88
C ASN A 46 3.81 12.70 18.90
N GLU A 47 2.55 13.11 18.99
CA GLU A 47 2.16 14.51 19.06
C GLU A 47 0.90 14.69 19.93
N PRO A 48 0.77 15.83 20.62
CA PRO A 48 -0.48 16.19 21.28
C PRO A 48 -1.55 16.51 20.23
N ILE A 49 -2.79 16.11 20.50
CA ILE A 49 -3.97 16.42 19.67
C ILE A 49 -5.06 17.08 20.53
N SER A 50 -6.01 17.75 19.90
CA SER A 50 -7.15 18.38 20.60
C SER A 50 -8.39 17.51 20.49
N GLN A 51 -8.97 17.14 21.63
CA GLN A 51 -10.22 16.38 21.69
C GLN A 51 -11.16 16.94 22.78
N PRO A 52 -12.39 17.34 22.44
CA PRO A 52 -13.37 17.81 23.44
C PRO A 52 -13.62 16.78 24.54
N ASN A 53 -13.91 17.26 25.75
CA ASN A 53 -14.23 16.45 26.93
C ASN A 53 -13.12 15.52 27.41
N THR A 54 -11.87 15.75 26.99
CA THR A 54 -10.67 15.09 27.53
C THR A 54 -9.84 16.10 28.34
N GLN A 55 -8.99 15.60 29.24
CA GLN A 55 -7.97 16.44 29.86
C GLN A 55 -6.81 16.69 28.90
N ASN A 56 -6.27 15.61 28.33
CA ASN A 56 -5.23 15.62 27.29
C ASN A 56 -5.55 14.53 26.27
N ALA A 57 -5.09 14.70 25.04
CA ALA A 57 -5.14 13.69 24.00
C ALA A 57 -3.84 13.64 23.21
N TYR A 58 -3.44 12.45 22.78
CA TYR A 58 -2.22 12.21 22.03
C TYR A 58 -2.47 11.30 20.84
N SER A 59 -1.67 11.50 19.80
CA SER A 59 -1.51 10.58 18.68
C SER A 59 -0.11 9.99 18.75
N ALA A 60 0.01 8.66 18.62
CA ALA A 60 1.27 7.97 18.47
C ALA A 60 1.29 7.22 17.13
N VAL A 61 2.39 7.27 16.40
CA VAL A 61 2.56 6.55 15.14
C VAL A 61 3.21 5.21 15.43
N ILE A 62 2.40 4.16 15.47
CA ILE A 62 2.84 2.77 15.56
C ILE A 62 3.52 2.40 14.24
N ILE A 63 4.78 1.96 14.32
CA ILE A 63 5.56 1.55 13.16
C ILE A 63 5.77 0.04 13.24
N GLY A 64 5.27 -0.69 12.24
CA GLY A 64 5.64 -2.07 12.00
C GLY A 64 6.68 -2.13 10.87
N GLN A 65 7.70 -2.97 11.04
CA GLN A 65 8.77 -3.14 10.06
C GLN A 65 9.07 -4.61 9.84
N HIS A 66 9.25 -5.00 8.59
CA HIS A 66 9.67 -6.35 8.22
C HIS A 66 10.80 -6.27 7.19
N GLU A 67 11.94 -6.85 7.52
CA GLU A 67 13.08 -7.02 6.63
C GLU A 67 12.88 -8.28 5.81
N TYR A 68 13.14 -8.19 4.50
CA TYR A 68 13.12 -9.34 3.61
C TYR A 68 14.32 -9.33 2.66
N PRO A 69 14.73 -10.50 2.13
CA PRO A 69 15.80 -10.58 1.15
C PRO A 69 15.30 -10.00 -0.19
N GLY A 70 15.95 -8.95 -0.68
CA GLY A 70 15.85 -8.47 -2.05
C GLY A 70 17.05 -8.93 -2.91
N TYR A 71 17.06 -8.55 -4.18
CA TYR A 71 18.18 -8.82 -5.11
C TYR A 71 19.44 -8.03 -4.71
N GLY A 72 20.21 -8.55 -3.75
CA GLY A 72 21.47 -7.96 -3.30
C GLY A 72 21.36 -6.82 -2.27
N VAL A 73 20.14 -6.44 -1.89
CA VAL A 73 19.83 -5.46 -0.83
C VAL A 73 18.79 -6.02 0.15
N VAL A 74 18.84 -5.57 1.40
CA VAL A 74 17.76 -5.85 2.39
C VAL A 74 16.74 -4.74 2.26
N GLU A 75 15.55 -5.09 1.77
CA GLU A 75 14.42 -4.18 1.70
C GLU A 75 13.66 -4.21 3.03
N VAL A 76 13.18 -3.04 3.46
CA VAL A 76 12.47 -2.89 4.75
C VAL A 76 11.07 -2.37 4.48
N LEU A 77 10.08 -3.26 4.51
CA LEU A 77 8.68 -2.85 4.48
C LEU A 77 8.35 -2.13 5.77
N THR A 78 7.76 -0.94 5.66
CA THR A 78 7.39 -0.11 6.81
C THR A 78 5.94 0.31 6.71
N ILE A 79 5.11 -0.12 7.67
CA ILE A 79 3.73 0.36 7.83
C ILE A 79 3.65 1.29 9.03
N LYS A 80 2.91 2.40 8.86
CA LYS A 80 2.67 3.40 9.91
C LYS A 80 1.17 3.47 10.21
N GLN A 81 0.78 3.13 11.44
CA GLN A 81 -0.61 3.21 11.89
C GLN A 81 -0.74 4.22 13.04
N PRO A 82 -1.73 5.14 12.99
CA PRO A 82 -1.98 6.03 14.11
C PRO A 82 -2.66 5.25 15.26
N ALA A 83 -2.22 5.52 16.48
CA ALA A 83 -2.92 5.15 17.71
C ALA A 83 -3.33 6.42 18.46
N VAL A 84 -4.53 6.40 19.03
CA VAL A 84 -5.10 7.52 19.78
C VAL A 84 -5.13 7.19 21.26
N ILE A 85 -4.68 8.14 22.08
CA ILE A 85 -4.64 8.01 23.54
C ILE A 85 -5.39 9.19 24.14
N LEU A 86 -6.46 8.93 24.88
CA LEU A 86 -7.31 9.95 25.50
C LEU A 86 -7.20 9.84 27.02
N ASN A 87 -6.82 10.91 27.70
CA ASN A 87 -6.78 10.99 29.16
C ASN A 87 -7.99 11.78 29.68
N TYR A 88 -8.71 11.21 30.64
CA TYR A 88 -9.87 11.83 31.29
C TYR A 88 -9.62 12.26 32.75
N GLY A 89 -8.39 12.08 33.24
CA GLY A 89 -7.94 12.49 34.58
C GLY A 89 -7.97 11.37 35.62
N ASN A 90 -8.83 10.38 35.46
CA ASN A 90 -8.94 9.19 36.32
C ASN A 90 -8.90 7.88 35.52
N ARG A 91 -8.72 7.99 34.22
CA ARG A 91 -8.58 6.87 33.30
C ARG A 91 -7.96 7.34 31.99
N PHE A 92 -7.43 6.39 31.25
CA PHE A 92 -7.11 6.60 29.85
C PHE A 92 -7.79 5.58 28.97
N GLU A 93 -8.00 5.97 27.71
CA GLU A 93 -8.48 5.12 26.64
C GLU A 93 -7.43 5.08 25.52
N TYR A 94 -7.27 3.90 24.93
CA TYR A 94 -6.36 3.63 23.83
C TYR A 94 -7.15 3.04 22.68
N ALA A 95 -6.89 3.49 21.45
CA ALA A 95 -7.41 2.86 20.25
C ALA A 95 -6.36 2.84 19.14
N MET A 96 -6.32 1.73 18.40
CA MET A 96 -5.58 1.60 17.15
C MET A 96 -6.38 0.73 16.18
N LEU A 97 -6.24 1.01 14.89
CA LEU A 97 -6.70 0.18 13.79
C LEU A 97 -5.47 -0.23 12.98
N THR A 98 -5.32 -1.53 12.71
CA THR A 98 -4.20 -2.05 11.90
C THR A 98 -4.37 -1.68 10.42
N GLN A 99 -3.38 -2.04 9.60
CA GLN A 99 -3.54 -2.08 8.14
C GLN A 99 -4.69 -2.99 7.72
N VAL A 100 -5.27 -2.71 6.55
CA VAL A 100 -6.26 -3.56 5.88
C VAL A 100 -5.59 -4.85 5.47
N VAL A 101 -6.19 -5.98 5.85
CA VAL A 101 -5.78 -7.30 5.39
C VAL A 101 -6.61 -7.67 4.15
N PRO A 102 -5.99 -8.06 3.02
CA PRO A 102 -6.72 -8.52 1.84
C PRO A 102 -7.73 -9.61 2.19
N ALA A 103 -8.93 -9.55 1.62
CA ALA A 103 -10.04 -10.43 2.00
C ALA A 103 -9.74 -11.91 1.78
N GLU A 104 -8.97 -12.17 0.74
CA GLU A 104 -8.50 -13.46 0.28
C GLU A 104 -7.53 -14.10 1.29
N PHE A 105 -6.74 -13.30 2.00
CA PHE A 105 -5.73 -13.78 2.95
C PHE A 105 -6.18 -13.75 4.41
N GLN A 106 -7.29 -13.08 4.73
CA GLN A 106 -7.74 -12.88 6.10
C GLN A 106 -7.82 -14.14 6.94
N LYS A 107 -8.47 -15.19 6.42
CA LYS A 107 -8.68 -16.42 7.18
C LYS A 107 -7.35 -17.01 7.63
N ARG A 108 -6.36 -17.01 6.73
CA ARG A 108 -5.02 -17.50 7.02
C ARG A 108 -4.34 -16.60 8.05
N ILE A 109 -4.21 -15.31 7.74
CA ILE A 109 -3.46 -14.34 8.57
C ILE A 109 -4.05 -14.28 9.98
N PHE A 110 -5.38 -14.29 10.13
CA PHE A 110 -6.03 -14.24 11.43
C PHE A 110 -5.90 -15.52 12.26
N GLU A 111 -5.70 -16.68 11.62
CA GLU A 111 -5.36 -17.90 12.36
C GLU A 111 -3.92 -17.85 12.85
N GLU A 112 -2.97 -17.38 12.02
CA GLU A 112 -1.55 -17.27 12.41
C GLU A 112 -1.33 -16.30 13.57
N ILE A 113 -2.08 -15.19 13.62
CA ILE A 113 -1.97 -14.19 14.71
C ILE A 113 -2.97 -14.42 15.85
N LYS A 114 -3.63 -15.57 15.91
CA LYS A 114 -4.62 -15.86 16.95
C LYS A 114 -4.02 -15.88 18.35
N ASP A 115 -2.79 -16.37 18.49
CA ASP A 115 -2.10 -16.41 19.78
C ASP A 115 -1.76 -15.00 20.27
N PHE A 116 -1.49 -14.05 19.36
CA PHE A 116 -1.32 -12.64 19.71
C PHE A 116 -2.58 -12.08 20.40
N LYS A 117 -3.77 -12.45 19.93
CA LYS A 117 -5.02 -12.01 20.56
C LYS A 117 -5.11 -12.50 22.01
N ASN A 118 -4.72 -13.75 22.27
CA ASN A 118 -4.78 -14.31 23.62
C ASN A 118 -3.75 -13.62 24.53
N ASP A 119 -2.50 -13.50 24.07
CA ASP A 119 -1.43 -12.78 24.77
C ASP A 119 -1.85 -11.34 25.11
N PHE A 120 -2.54 -10.65 24.19
CA PHE A 120 -2.99 -9.29 24.40
C PHE A 120 -4.02 -9.16 25.53
N ILE A 121 -4.99 -10.07 25.55
CA ILE A 121 -6.14 -10.02 26.45
C ILE A 121 -5.75 -10.52 27.85
N GLU A 122 -4.79 -11.45 27.94
CA GLU A 122 -4.43 -12.12 29.19
C GLU A 122 -3.29 -11.43 29.98
N GLU A 123 -2.47 -10.57 29.35
CA GLU A 123 -1.29 -9.97 30.01
C GLU A 123 -1.64 -9.09 31.21
N TYR A 124 -2.70 -8.28 31.11
CA TYR A 124 -3.13 -7.36 32.17
C TYR A 124 -4.64 -7.54 32.44
N ASP A 125 -4.98 -7.99 33.65
CA ASP A 125 -6.37 -8.15 34.10
C ASP A 125 -7.04 -6.82 34.48
N ASP A 126 -6.24 -5.79 34.74
CA ASP A 126 -6.66 -4.45 35.14
C ASP A 126 -6.94 -3.49 33.97
N ILE A 127 -6.58 -3.88 32.75
CA ILE A 127 -6.94 -3.17 31.52
C ILE A 127 -8.13 -3.87 30.87
N ASN A 128 -9.21 -3.14 30.64
CA ASN A 128 -10.30 -3.64 29.81
C ASN A 128 -9.93 -3.49 28.33
N ALA A 129 -9.26 -4.51 27.79
CA ALA A 129 -8.79 -4.56 26.41
C ALA A 129 -9.75 -5.38 25.52
N ALA A 130 -9.93 -4.92 24.28
CA ALA A 130 -10.73 -5.60 23.28
C ALA A 130 -10.01 -5.66 21.93
N TRP A 131 -10.25 -6.77 21.24
CA TRP A 131 -9.77 -7.07 19.90
C TRP A 131 -10.97 -7.39 19.01
N THR A 132 -11.23 -6.54 18.02
CA THR A 132 -12.37 -6.70 17.12
C THR A 132 -11.94 -6.58 15.67
N ILE A 133 -12.52 -7.41 14.80
CA ILE A 133 -12.31 -7.29 13.35
C ILE A 133 -13.36 -6.32 12.80
N VAL A 134 -12.91 -5.27 12.11
CA VAL A 134 -13.76 -4.25 11.49
C VAL A 134 -13.22 -3.95 10.11
N ASN A 135 -14.02 -4.14 9.06
CA ASN A 135 -13.64 -3.86 7.67
C ASN A 135 -12.27 -4.43 7.30
N ASN A 136 -12.03 -5.71 7.60
CA ASN A 136 -10.79 -6.41 7.27
C ASN A 136 -9.54 -5.89 8.01
N GLN A 137 -9.74 -5.08 9.05
CA GLN A 137 -8.72 -4.57 9.93
C GLN A 137 -8.95 -5.09 11.34
N ILE A 138 -7.91 -5.06 12.17
CA ILE A 138 -8.02 -5.34 13.59
C ILE A 138 -8.06 -4.01 14.34
N ALA A 139 -9.14 -3.79 15.07
CA ALA A 139 -9.26 -2.71 16.02
C ALA A 139 -8.84 -3.22 17.41
N ILE A 140 -7.85 -2.56 17.98
CA ILE A 140 -7.40 -2.73 19.35
C ILE A 140 -7.93 -1.54 20.14
N THR A 141 -8.72 -1.81 21.17
CA THR A 141 -9.17 -0.78 22.11
C THR A 141 -8.85 -1.19 23.53
N ALA A 142 -8.51 -0.24 24.39
CA ALA A 142 -8.29 -0.52 25.79
C ALA A 142 -8.74 0.65 26.67
N ASN A 143 -9.24 0.32 27.87
CA ASN A 143 -9.59 1.28 28.91
C ASN A 143 -8.90 0.89 30.22
N TYR A 144 -8.21 1.85 30.84
CA TYR A 144 -7.56 1.66 32.12
C TYR A 144 -8.00 2.75 33.10
N ILE A 145 -8.66 2.34 34.19
CA ILE A 145 -9.13 3.22 35.25
C ILE A 145 -8.09 3.27 36.36
N TYR A 146 -7.68 4.48 36.75
CA TYR A 146 -6.74 4.71 37.83
C TYR A 146 -7.28 5.75 38.82
N ASN A 147 -7.46 5.34 40.07
CA ASN A 147 -7.95 6.22 41.14
C ASN A 147 -6.82 6.89 41.92
N ASP A 148 -5.66 6.24 42.06
CA ASP A 148 -4.47 6.70 42.80
C ASP A 148 -3.15 6.18 42.15
N ALA A 149 -3.12 6.02 40.83
CA ALA A 149 -1.97 5.36 40.18
C ALA A 149 -0.68 6.18 40.29
N ASP A 150 0.41 5.52 40.68
CA ASP A 150 1.74 6.04 40.43
C ASP A 150 1.95 6.15 38.92
N GLY A 151 2.53 7.25 38.44
CA GLY A 151 2.76 7.47 37.00
C GLY A 151 3.54 6.34 36.30
N GLY A 152 4.22 5.47 37.07
CA GLY A 152 4.83 4.23 36.58
C GLY A 152 3.85 3.18 36.06
N ASP A 153 2.67 3.04 36.69
CA ASP A 153 1.64 2.10 36.23
C ASP A 153 1.04 2.53 34.90
N ILE A 154 0.66 3.81 34.80
CA ILE A 154 0.17 4.42 33.55
C ILE A 154 1.23 4.26 32.45
N GLN A 155 2.50 4.55 32.76
CA GLN A 155 3.61 4.38 31.82
C GLN A 155 3.71 2.93 31.33
N ASN A 156 3.64 1.94 32.23
CA ASN A 156 3.80 0.53 31.88
C ASN A 156 2.64 0.04 31.00
N ARG A 157 1.39 0.39 31.33
CA ARG A 157 0.22 0.00 30.52
C ARG A 157 0.25 0.66 29.14
N LEU A 158 0.57 1.95 29.05
CA LEU A 158 0.73 2.62 27.75
C LEU A 158 1.87 2.00 26.92
N ALA A 159 3.02 1.72 27.54
CA ALA A 159 4.14 1.08 26.85
C ALA A 159 3.78 -0.33 26.37
N PHE A 160 3.04 -1.10 27.17
CA PHE A 160 2.53 -2.41 26.77
C PHE A 160 1.63 -2.28 25.53
N LEU A 161 0.57 -1.46 25.59
CA LEU A 161 -0.39 -1.31 24.49
C LEU A 161 0.28 -0.90 23.17
N MET A 162 1.22 0.06 23.23
CA MET A 162 1.93 0.54 22.05
C MET A 162 2.96 -0.47 21.51
N ARG A 163 3.71 -1.17 22.39
CA ARG A 163 4.65 -2.23 21.96
C ARG A 163 3.92 -3.42 21.37
N PHE A 164 2.84 -3.84 22.01
CA PHE A 164 2.00 -4.92 21.52
C PHE A 164 1.47 -4.57 20.13
N SER A 165 0.97 -3.35 19.97
CA SER A 165 0.47 -2.84 18.69
C SER A 165 1.55 -2.80 17.60
N GLN A 166 2.79 -2.41 17.91
CA GLN A 166 3.91 -2.50 16.96
C GLN A 166 4.17 -3.95 16.53
N ARG A 167 4.20 -4.89 17.48
CA ARG A 167 4.39 -6.31 17.17
C ARG A 167 3.26 -6.84 16.28
N LEU A 168 2.02 -6.48 16.57
CA LEU A 168 0.85 -6.88 15.78
C LEU A 168 0.94 -6.36 14.34
N VAL A 169 1.23 -5.06 14.15
CA VAL A 169 1.36 -4.48 12.80
C VAL A 169 2.49 -5.16 12.02
N THR A 170 3.63 -5.43 12.67
CA THR A 170 4.73 -6.19 12.07
C THR A 170 4.33 -7.62 11.71
N GLU A 171 3.62 -8.33 12.58
CA GLU A 171 3.24 -9.73 12.30
C GLU A 171 2.22 -9.81 11.16
N ILE A 172 1.22 -8.93 11.14
CA ILE A 172 0.28 -8.86 10.01
C ILE A 172 1.03 -8.57 8.70
N LEU A 173 2.03 -7.69 8.73
CA LEU A 173 2.86 -7.40 7.56
C LEU A 173 3.62 -8.65 7.08
N LYS A 174 4.31 -9.34 8.00
CA LYS A 174 5.03 -10.59 7.72
C LYS A 174 4.12 -11.68 7.14
N GLU A 175 2.97 -11.91 7.76
CA GLU A 175 2.02 -12.94 7.32
C GLU A 175 1.32 -12.56 6.01
N THR A 176 1.12 -11.27 5.75
CA THR A 176 0.65 -10.79 4.44
C THR A 176 1.67 -11.10 3.35
N GLU A 177 2.96 -10.84 3.59
CA GLU A 177 3.99 -11.14 2.61
C GLU A 177 4.19 -12.64 2.39
N SER A 178 4.09 -13.45 3.44
CA SER A 178 4.09 -14.91 3.26
C SER A 178 2.87 -15.39 2.48
N ALA A 179 1.69 -14.77 2.67
CA ALA A 179 0.51 -15.08 1.88
C ALA A 179 0.62 -14.68 0.40
N LYS A 180 1.25 -13.55 0.12
CA LYS A 180 1.55 -13.16 -1.25
C LYS A 180 2.54 -14.10 -1.91
N ASN A 181 3.59 -14.52 -1.20
CA ASN A 181 4.57 -15.47 -1.75
C ASN A 181 3.92 -16.81 -2.08
N ASP A 182 3.15 -17.40 -1.16
CA ASP A 182 2.45 -18.65 -1.44
C ASP A 182 1.48 -18.50 -2.62
N ARG A 183 0.78 -17.36 -2.71
CA ARG A 183 -0.11 -17.07 -3.85
C ARG A 183 0.66 -16.90 -5.15
N ARG A 184 1.85 -16.29 -5.12
CA ARG A 184 2.72 -16.14 -6.29
C ARG A 184 3.18 -17.51 -6.78
N ASP A 185 3.65 -18.37 -5.88
CA ASP A 185 4.08 -19.74 -6.21
C ASP A 185 2.92 -20.54 -6.84
N ASP A 186 1.69 -20.39 -6.33
CA ASP A 186 0.49 -20.99 -6.95
C ASP A 186 0.21 -20.45 -8.36
N LEU A 187 0.47 -19.16 -8.59
CA LEU A 187 0.19 -18.48 -9.87
C LEU A 187 1.24 -18.77 -10.94
N GLU A 188 2.50 -18.98 -10.55
CA GLU A 188 3.63 -19.26 -11.46
C GLU A 188 3.30 -20.43 -12.40
N ASP A 189 2.69 -21.50 -11.89
CA ASP A 189 2.31 -22.66 -12.70
C ASP A 189 0.86 -22.63 -13.23
N SER A 190 0.06 -21.61 -12.85
CA SER A 190 -1.37 -21.56 -13.15
C SER A 190 -1.65 -20.87 -14.48
N SER A 191 -2.36 -21.54 -15.38
CA SER A 191 -2.86 -20.92 -16.61
C SER A 191 -3.84 -19.77 -16.29
N LEU A 192 -3.54 -18.58 -16.81
CA LEU A 192 -4.33 -17.38 -16.57
C LEU A 192 -5.46 -17.25 -17.60
N SER A 193 -6.71 -17.22 -17.11
CA SER A 193 -7.88 -16.71 -17.84
C SER A 193 -8.38 -15.38 -17.29
N TYR A 194 -7.97 -15.06 -16.07
CA TYR A 194 -8.33 -13.84 -15.37
C TYR A 194 -7.20 -13.47 -14.42
N LEU A 195 -6.81 -12.21 -14.40
CA LEU A 195 -5.82 -11.66 -13.51
C LEU A 195 -6.46 -10.62 -12.60
N SER A 196 -6.76 -11.00 -11.37
CA SER A 196 -7.28 -10.05 -10.39
C SER A 196 -6.20 -9.02 -10.01
N ARG A 197 -6.63 -7.89 -9.44
CA ARG A 197 -5.73 -6.89 -8.86
C ARG A 197 -4.77 -7.50 -7.84
N LEU A 198 -5.27 -8.42 -7.01
CA LEU A 198 -4.48 -9.08 -5.99
C LEU A 198 -3.43 -9.99 -6.62
N ASP A 199 -3.81 -10.77 -7.62
CA ASP A 199 -2.91 -11.69 -8.31
C ASP A 199 -1.80 -10.94 -9.05
N LEU A 200 -2.13 -9.84 -9.72
CA LEU A 200 -1.14 -8.94 -10.32
C LEU A 200 -0.20 -8.36 -9.25
N ASN A 201 -0.71 -7.94 -8.08
CA ASN A 201 0.13 -7.47 -6.97
C ASN A 201 1.05 -8.56 -6.38
N CYS A 202 0.69 -9.84 -6.52
CA CYS A 202 1.52 -10.96 -6.08
C CYS A 202 2.60 -11.30 -7.11
N LEU A 203 2.30 -11.16 -8.41
CA LEU A 203 3.20 -11.51 -9.51
C LEU A 203 4.24 -10.43 -9.81
N MET A 204 3.86 -9.15 -9.74
CA MET A 204 4.73 -8.07 -10.19
C MET A 204 5.77 -7.64 -9.12
N PRO A 205 6.93 -7.09 -9.52
CA PRO A 205 7.95 -6.59 -8.59
C PRO A 205 7.40 -5.50 -7.65
N ARG A 206 7.77 -5.55 -6.35
CA ARG A 206 7.15 -4.71 -5.31
C ARG A 206 7.48 -3.23 -5.39
N GLU A 207 8.64 -2.86 -5.95
CA GLU A 207 9.17 -1.49 -5.90
C GLU A 207 8.42 -0.50 -6.82
N GLU A 208 7.46 -0.98 -7.63
CA GLU A 208 7.05 -0.26 -8.84
C GLU A 208 5.56 0.15 -8.88
N PHE A 209 4.75 -0.22 -7.88
CA PHE A 209 3.28 -0.03 -7.92
C PHE A 209 2.73 0.98 -6.91
N GLU A 210 3.58 1.75 -6.22
CA GLU A 210 3.12 2.66 -5.15
C GLU A 210 2.34 3.89 -5.66
N ASN A 211 2.36 4.20 -6.96
CA ASN A 211 1.63 5.31 -7.55
C ASN A 211 0.32 4.84 -8.21
N TRP A 212 -0.65 4.49 -7.37
CA TRP A 212 -2.03 4.27 -7.80
C TRP A 212 -2.69 5.61 -8.19
N THR A 213 -2.95 5.81 -9.47
CA THR A 213 -3.80 6.90 -9.97
C THR A 213 -5.19 6.35 -10.28
N MET A 214 -6.13 6.59 -9.36
CA MET A 214 -7.55 6.39 -9.64
C MET A 214 -8.11 7.66 -10.27
N GLU A 215 -7.85 7.82 -11.55
CA GLU A 215 -8.55 8.81 -12.36
C GLU A 215 -9.13 8.07 -13.58
N ASP A 216 -10.43 7.79 -13.52
CA ASP A 216 -11.30 7.37 -14.64
C ASP A 216 -10.71 6.38 -15.67
N SER A 217 -10.26 5.20 -15.26
CA SER A 217 -9.85 4.15 -16.20
C SER A 217 -10.91 3.07 -16.37
N GLU A 218 -11.13 2.63 -17.62
CA GLU A 218 -11.93 1.45 -17.98
C GLU A 218 -11.33 0.13 -17.43
N ALA A 219 -10.11 0.19 -16.85
CA ALA A 219 -9.36 -0.93 -16.31
C ALA A 219 -9.94 -1.40 -14.96
N ILE A 220 -10.79 -2.44 -15.04
CA ILE A 220 -11.62 -2.93 -13.92
C ILE A 220 -10.78 -3.39 -12.71
N GLU A 221 -9.63 -4.00 -12.95
CA GLU A 221 -8.73 -4.51 -11.90
C GLU A 221 -7.64 -3.50 -11.52
N GLY A 222 -7.54 -2.39 -12.25
CA GLY A 222 -6.72 -1.23 -11.91
C GLY A 222 -5.72 -0.84 -12.98
N ALA A 223 -5.16 0.34 -12.82
CA ALA A 223 -4.08 0.89 -13.63
C ALA A 223 -2.91 1.31 -12.74
N TYR A 224 -1.70 1.28 -13.30
CA TYR A 224 -0.46 1.54 -12.59
C TYR A 224 0.48 2.32 -13.49
N GLY A 225 1.14 3.36 -12.96
CA GLY A 225 2.13 4.15 -13.69
C GLY A 225 3.53 3.95 -13.12
N TYR A 226 4.52 3.87 -14.01
CA TYR A 226 5.95 3.76 -13.70
C TYR A 226 6.74 4.76 -14.55
N THR A 227 7.89 5.21 -14.04
CA THR A 227 8.83 6.02 -14.81
C THR A 227 10.20 5.32 -14.82
N LEU A 228 10.61 4.78 -15.98
CA LEU A 228 11.93 4.18 -16.18
C LEU A 228 12.84 5.18 -16.89
N ARG A 229 13.88 5.72 -16.21
CA ARG A 229 14.89 6.58 -16.87
C ARG A 229 14.28 7.73 -17.70
N GLU A 230 13.23 8.36 -17.19
CA GLU A 230 12.44 9.43 -17.84
C GLU A 230 11.37 8.97 -18.84
N ILE A 231 11.24 7.66 -19.08
CA ILE A 231 10.17 7.06 -19.88
C ILE A 231 8.98 6.73 -18.97
N ASP A 232 7.81 7.27 -19.29
CA ASP A 232 6.56 6.95 -18.59
C ASP A 232 5.89 5.70 -19.19
N VAL A 233 5.59 4.74 -18.31
CA VAL A 233 4.94 3.48 -18.65
C VAL A 233 3.68 3.31 -17.84
N GLU A 234 2.58 2.94 -18.50
CA GLU A 234 1.32 2.62 -17.85
C GLU A 234 0.93 1.15 -18.06
N VAL A 235 0.55 0.47 -16.98
CA VAL A 235 0.02 -0.90 -16.99
C VAL A 235 -1.46 -0.87 -16.64
N LYS A 236 -2.33 -1.32 -17.56
CA LYS A 236 -3.79 -1.39 -17.33
C LYS A 236 -4.27 -2.83 -17.27
N ASN A 237 -4.90 -3.21 -16.17
CA ASN A 237 -5.47 -4.53 -15.95
C ASN A 237 -7.00 -4.51 -16.03
N TYR A 238 -7.54 -5.27 -16.98
CA TYR A 238 -8.98 -5.42 -17.22
C TYR A 238 -9.51 -6.78 -16.73
N GLY A 239 -8.70 -7.55 -16.02
CA GLY A 239 -9.04 -8.90 -15.59
C GLY A 239 -8.81 -9.93 -16.68
N SER A 240 -9.46 -9.80 -17.85
CA SER A 240 -9.29 -10.76 -18.98
C SER A 240 -8.16 -10.39 -19.95
N ARG A 241 -7.57 -9.21 -19.79
CA ARG A 241 -6.40 -8.76 -20.54
C ARG A 241 -5.60 -7.76 -19.72
N ILE A 242 -4.34 -7.60 -20.07
CA ILE A 242 -3.47 -6.56 -19.55
C ILE A 242 -2.86 -5.79 -20.71
N GLU A 243 -2.69 -4.49 -20.52
CA GLU A 243 -2.11 -3.58 -21.50
C GLU A 243 -0.86 -2.94 -20.89
N PHE A 244 0.26 -3.00 -21.60
CA PHE A 244 1.48 -2.25 -21.28
C PHE A 244 1.60 -1.10 -22.28
N ILE A 245 1.74 0.12 -21.78
CA ILE A 245 1.67 1.35 -22.56
C ILE A 245 2.94 2.15 -22.34
N TYR A 246 3.67 2.41 -23.40
CA TYR A 246 4.73 3.39 -23.50
C TYR A 246 4.16 4.70 -24.04
N GLU A 247 4.60 5.82 -23.49
CA GLU A 247 4.23 7.16 -23.95
C GLU A 247 5.46 8.03 -24.14
N ASP A 248 5.50 8.77 -25.25
CA ASP A 248 6.54 9.75 -25.55
C ASP A 248 5.98 10.99 -26.25
N PHE A 249 6.75 12.08 -26.24
CA PHE A 249 6.37 13.39 -26.76
C PHE A 249 6.68 13.52 -28.26
N LEU A 250 5.65 13.91 -29.01
CA LEU A 250 5.83 14.37 -30.39
C LEU A 250 6.44 15.78 -30.39
N PRO A 251 7.20 16.14 -31.45
CA PRO A 251 7.67 17.52 -31.63
C PRO A 251 6.50 18.53 -31.72
N ASP A 252 6.64 19.68 -31.05
CA ASP A 252 5.59 20.70 -30.90
C ASP A 252 4.98 21.18 -32.23
N ASP A 253 5.77 21.22 -33.31
CA ASP A 253 5.37 21.75 -34.62
C ASP A 253 5.15 20.66 -35.69
N ILE A 254 5.00 19.40 -35.28
CA ILE A 254 4.83 18.31 -36.24
C ILE A 254 3.49 18.37 -36.97
N SER A 255 3.51 18.20 -38.29
CA SER A 255 2.29 18.18 -39.11
C SER A 255 1.57 16.83 -39.03
N ASP A 256 0.24 16.82 -39.16
CA ASP A 256 -0.58 15.59 -39.20
C ASP A 256 -0.06 14.52 -40.20
N ASP A 257 0.45 14.97 -41.35
CA ASP A 257 1.00 14.07 -42.37
C ASP A 257 2.31 13.43 -41.92
N ASN A 258 3.13 14.13 -41.13
CA ASN A 258 4.33 13.59 -40.52
C ASN A 258 3.99 12.67 -39.34
N THR A 259 3.04 13.04 -38.48
CA THR A 259 2.54 12.16 -37.41
C THR A 259 2.07 10.80 -37.96
N LYS A 260 1.30 10.80 -39.07
CA LYS A 260 0.89 9.54 -39.74
C LYS A 260 2.07 8.73 -40.28
N LYS A 261 3.15 9.38 -40.74
CA LYS A 261 4.37 8.68 -41.18
C LYS A 261 5.11 8.07 -40.00
N ILE A 262 5.23 8.80 -38.88
CA ILE A 262 5.81 8.29 -37.63
C ILE A 262 5.05 7.05 -37.19
N ILE A 263 3.73 7.14 -36.99
CA ILE A 263 2.90 6.00 -36.56
C ILE A 263 3.12 4.79 -37.48
N LYS A 264 3.17 5.01 -38.80
CA LYS A 264 3.37 3.91 -39.76
C LYS A 264 4.76 3.28 -39.65
N LYS A 265 5.82 4.07 -39.52
CA LYS A 265 7.19 3.55 -39.41
C LYS A 265 7.40 2.85 -38.07
N LEU A 266 6.95 3.47 -36.98
CA LEU A 266 7.00 2.91 -35.64
C LEU A 266 6.19 1.61 -35.57
N SER A 267 5.05 1.53 -36.27
CA SER A 267 4.26 0.29 -36.36
C SER A 267 5.01 -0.81 -37.10
N ALA A 268 5.81 -0.46 -38.11
CA ALA A 268 6.64 -1.45 -38.81
C ALA A 268 7.76 -1.95 -37.90
N ALA A 269 8.48 -1.04 -37.23
CA ALA A 269 9.53 -1.37 -36.27
C ALA A 269 9.01 -2.27 -35.13
N ALA A 270 7.88 -1.90 -34.53
CA ALA A 270 7.27 -2.68 -33.45
C ALA A 270 6.84 -4.09 -33.89
N ASN A 271 6.39 -4.25 -35.15
CA ASN A 271 6.04 -5.58 -35.70
C ASN A 271 7.25 -6.42 -36.09
N ASP A 272 8.39 -5.78 -36.38
CA ASP A 272 9.66 -6.48 -36.63
C ASP A 272 10.25 -6.99 -35.30
N TYR A 273 9.89 -6.34 -34.18
CA TYR A 273 10.20 -6.81 -32.83
C TYR A 273 9.33 -8.01 -32.43
N GLN A 274 9.95 -9.10 -32.02
CA GLN A 274 9.25 -10.32 -31.59
C GLN A 274 9.09 -10.34 -30.08
N LEU A 275 8.16 -9.53 -29.57
CA LEU A 275 7.77 -9.58 -28.16
C LEU A 275 7.29 -10.97 -27.76
N GLU A 276 7.72 -11.42 -26.59
CA GLU A 276 7.21 -12.65 -25.99
C GLU A 276 5.69 -12.57 -25.78
N GLY A 277 5.01 -13.72 -25.78
CA GLY A 277 3.55 -13.77 -25.66
C GLY A 277 2.77 -13.27 -26.89
N ASN A 278 3.44 -12.74 -27.93
CA ASN A 278 2.83 -12.23 -29.17
C ASN A 278 1.63 -11.28 -28.91
N PRO A 279 1.84 -10.15 -28.21
CA PRO A 279 0.77 -9.21 -27.93
C PRO A 279 0.21 -8.61 -29.22
N GLU A 280 -1.03 -8.13 -29.14
CA GLU A 280 -1.55 -7.22 -30.16
C GLU A 280 -0.95 -5.83 -29.91
N LEU A 281 -0.29 -5.27 -30.93
CA LEU A 281 0.36 -3.96 -30.86
C LEU A 281 -0.50 -2.87 -31.48
N GLU A 282 -0.64 -1.76 -30.77
CA GLU A 282 -1.35 -0.56 -31.23
C GLU A 282 -0.49 0.67 -31.01
N ILE A 283 -0.32 1.49 -32.06
CA ILE A 283 0.39 2.76 -32.00
C ILE A 283 -0.56 3.88 -32.41
N PHE A 284 -0.71 4.87 -31.54
CA PHE A 284 -1.72 5.91 -31.70
C PHE A 284 -1.34 7.19 -30.97
N VAL A 285 -2.01 8.28 -31.32
CA VAL A 285 -1.95 9.56 -30.59
C VAL A 285 -3.21 9.65 -29.73
N PRO A 286 -3.10 9.82 -28.39
CA PRO A 286 -4.26 9.94 -27.52
C PRO A 286 -5.16 11.12 -27.91
N GLU A 287 -6.48 10.92 -27.91
CA GLU A 287 -7.45 11.97 -28.30
C GLU A 287 -7.38 13.22 -27.40
N TYR A 288 -7.05 13.03 -26.12
CA TYR A 288 -7.00 14.09 -25.12
C TYR A 288 -5.59 14.65 -24.90
N PHE A 289 -4.57 14.01 -25.47
CA PHE A 289 -3.17 14.40 -25.31
C PHE A 289 -2.45 14.27 -26.66
N THR A 290 -2.82 15.15 -27.58
CA THR A 290 -2.39 15.08 -29.00
C THR A 290 -0.91 15.38 -29.22
N GLY A 291 -0.21 15.85 -28.17
CA GLY A 291 1.23 16.07 -28.18
C GLY A 291 2.03 14.79 -27.96
N ASN A 292 1.38 13.65 -27.73
CA ASN A 292 2.06 12.41 -27.38
C ASN A 292 1.75 11.29 -28.36
N ILE A 293 2.69 10.36 -28.49
CA ILE A 293 2.51 9.08 -29.16
C ILE A 293 2.54 7.98 -28.11
N CYS A 294 1.66 6.99 -28.25
CA CYS A 294 1.63 5.83 -27.37
C CYS A 294 1.87 4.56 -28.17
N VAL A 295 2.67 3.66 -27.60
CA VAL A 295 2.83 2.27 -28.06
C VAL A 295 2.22 1.36 -27.00
N LYS A 296 1.20 0.59 -27.39
CA LYS A 296 0.42 -0.26 -26.49
C LYS A 296 0.57 -1.72 -26.90
N ALA A 297 1.06 -2.55 -25.98
CA ALA A 297 1.06 -4.01 -26.10
C ALA A 297 -0.11 -4.60 -25.31
N ILE A 298 -0.97 -5.36 -25.99
CA ILE A 298 -2.18 -5.95 -25.43
C ILE A 298 -2.03 -7.47 -25.31
N TYR A 299 -1.98 -7.96 -24.08
CA TYR A 299 -1.90 -9.39 -23.75
C TYR A 299 -3.27 -9.90 -23.30
N LYS A 300 -3.85 -10.87 -24.02
CA LYS A 300 -5.18 -11.44 -23.72
C LYS A 300 -5.04 -12.77 -22.98
N PHE A 301 -5.58 -12.85 -21.77
CA PHE A 301 -5.58 -14.08 -20.98
C PHE A 301 -6.56 -15.09 -21.59
N ASN A 302 -6.04 -16.16 -22.17
CA ASN A 302 -6.80 -17.19 -22.89
C ASN A 302 -6.48 -18.60 -22.36
N ASN A 303 -5.91 -18.71 -21.16
CA ASN A 303 -5.34 -19.92 -20.56
C ASN A 303 -4.12 -20.51 -21.31
N SER A 304 -3.50 -19.79 -22.24
CA SER A 304 -2.32 -20.28 -22.95
C SER A 304 -1.00 -19.91 -22.28
N PHE A 305 -1.02 -19.09 -21.24
CA PHE A 305 0.17 -18.67 -20.51
C PHE A 305 -0.12 -18.52 -19.01
N THR A 306 0.95 -18.56 -18.22
CA THR A 306 0.99 -18.70 -16.77
C THR A 306 1.33 -17.38 -16.07
N GLY A 307 1.38 -17.38 -14.73
CA GLY A 307 1.89 -16.24 -13.98
C GLY A 307 3.38 -15.99 -14.21
N ASP A 308 4.16 -17.03 -14.50
CA ASP A 308 5.59 -16.88 -14.81
C ASP A 308 5.77 -16.20 -16.18
N ASP A 309 5.02 -16.66 -17.18
CA ASP A 309 4.98 -16.03 -18.50
C ASP A 309 4.64 -14.52 -18.42
N LEU A 310 3.74 -14.12 -17.51
CA LEU A 310 3.40 -12.69 -17.34
C LEU A 310 4.59 -11.86 -16.85
N LYS A 311 5.44 -12.42 -15.98
CA LYS A 311 6.65 -11.73 -15.51
C LYS A 311 7.64 -11.59 -16.65
N ASP A 312 7.88 -12.68 -17.38
CA ASP A 312 8.77 -12.69 -18.54
C ASP A 312 8.31 -11.66 -19.59
N TYR A 313 7.01 -11.59 -19.88
CA TYR A 313 6.46 -10.63 -20.85
C TYR A 313 6.57 -9.18 -20.37
N PHE A 314 6.50 -8.95 -19.05
CA PHE A 314 6.72 -7.64 -18.48
C PHE A 314 8.20 -7.24 -18.54
N GLU A 315 9.11 -8.15 -18.20
CA GLU A 315 10.56 -7.92 -18.28
C GLU A 315 11.01 -7.68 -19.73
N ASP A 316 10.57 -8.50 -20.69
CA ASP A 316 10.83 -8.33 -22.13
C ASP A 316 10.32 -6.96 -22.65
N PHE A 317 9.11 -6.57 -22.22
CA PHE A 317 8.58 -5.26 -22.57
C PHE A 317 9.44 -4.14 -21.98
N MET A 318 9.75 -4.19 -20.68
CA MET A 318 10.42 -3.10 -19.95
C MET A 318 11.90 -2.97 -20.30
N GLU A 319 12.63 -4.08 -20.45
CA GLU A 319 14.08 -4.07 -20.62
C GLU A 319 14.50 -3.97 -22.09
N ASP A 320 13.84 -4.67 -23.00
CA ASP A 320 14.33 -4.76 -24.37
C ASP A 320 13.46 -3.98 -25.37
N PHE A 321 12.14 -4.15 -25.32
CA PHE A 321 11.24 -3.49 -26.28
C PHE A 321 11.20 -1.97 -26.10
N LEU A 322 11.02 -1.46 -24.89
CA LEU A 322 10.98 -0.02 -24.63
C LEU A 322 12.24 0.69 -25.11
N ASN A 323 13.41 0.14 -24.78
CA ASN A 323 14.70 0.72 -25.14
C ASN A 323 14.97 0.70 -26.65
N GLU A 324 14.33 -0.19 -27.40
CA GLU A 324 14.44 -0.21 -28.85
C GLU A 324 13.44 0.75 -29.49
N MET A 325 12.19 0.77 -29.01
CA MET A 325 11.15 1.65 -29.52
C MET A 325 11.46 3.12 -29.30
N ASP A 326 12.09 3.46 -28.17
CA ASP A 326 12.53 4.83 -27.83
C ASP A 326 13.59 5.33 -28.82
N LYS A 327 14.60 4.51 -29.12
CA LYS A 327 15.64 4.84 -30.12
C LYS A 327 15.07 4.93 -31.53
N GLU A 328 14.20 3.98 -31.90
CA GLU A 328 13.56 3.98 -33.22
C GLU A 328 12.66 5.20 -33.37
N PHE A 329 11.97 5.64 -32.31
CA PHE A 329 11.19 6.86 -32.33
C PHE A 329 12.05 8.09 -32.62
N ASP A 330 13.17 8.26 -31.89
CA ASP A 330 14.13 9.34 -32.12
C ASP A 330 14.67 9.35 -33.56
N ASP A 331 15.14 8.20 -34.05
CA ASP A 331 15.68 8.06 -35.41
C ASP A 331 14.63 8.37 -36.49
N ILE A 332 13.38 7.94 -36.28
CA ILE A 332 12.25 8.21 -37.17
C ILE A 332 11.89 9.70 -37.20
N VAL A 333 11.88 10.36 -36.04
CA VAL A 333 11.62 11.80 -35.93
C VAL A 333 12.70 12.58 -36.66
N ASP A 334 13.98 12.28 -36.39
CA ASP A 334 15.13 12.92 -37.04
C ASP A 334 15.10 12.76 -38.58
N GLU A 335 14.74 11.59 -39.10
CA GLU A 335 14.62 11.35 -40.55
C GLU A 335 13.47 12.13 -41.19
N ILE A 336 12.41 12.44 -40.44
CA ILE A 336 11.22 13.12 -40.94
C ILE A 336 11.36 14.65 -40.85
N GLU A 337 12.10 15.16 -39.86
CA GLU A 337 12.37 16.58 -39.66
C GLU A 337 13.59 17.09 -40.45
N GLY A 338 14.59 16.23 -40.71
CA GLY A 338 15.77 16.52 -41.53
C GLY A 338 15.51 16.56 -43.04
#